data_AF-A0A351I2A3-F1
#
_entry.id   AF-A0A351I2A3-F1
#
_cell.length_a   1.000
_cell.length_b   1.000
_cell.length_c   1.000
_cell.angle_alpha   90.00
_cell.angle_beta   90.00
_cell.angle_gamma   90.00
#
_symmetry.space_group_name_H-M   'P 1'
#
loop_
_entity.id
_entity.type
_entity.pdbx_description
1 polymer ?
#
loop_
_entity_poly.entity_id
_entity_poly.type
_entity_poly.pdbx_seq_one_letter_code
_entity_poly.pdbx_strand_id
1 'polypeptide(L)'
;MLPEVASAAADCQSLRLANGEGQILPEAPKPAGRRGLKVGQCYLTPTGVAAQLVGKADGYLMMRSLATDTRFTLPVACPLKPADAKDVDTRFQPTSSSPSEPRVPSRREQPLAPIIDAMLLAGGKTMRGIVRELQRKASAACHGRDLRANVRARLYWLRRRGRSAGCDSKGRICVQ
;
A
#
# COMPACT_ATOMS: atom_id res chain seq x y z
N MET A 1 -48.43 -22.34 25.74
CA MET A 1 -47.69 -21.77 26.88
C MET A 1 -46.43 -21.11 26.33
N LEU A 2 -46.50 -19.79 26.14
CA LEU A 2 -45.35 -18.88 26.00
C LEU A 2 -44.90 -18.43 27.40
N PRO A 3 -43.66 -17.97 27.56
CA PRO A 3 -43.33 -16.52 27.41
C PRO A 3 -42.10 -16.34 26.49
N GLU A 4 -41.91 -15.37 25.61
CA GLU A 4 -42.10 -13.90 25.58
C GLU A 4 -41.39 -13.11 26.69
N VAL A 5 -40.23 -12.51 26.36
CA VAL A 5 -39.71 -11.21 26.87
C VAL A 5 -38.48 -10.79 26.03
N ALA A 6 -38.60 -9.73 25.21
CA ALA A 6 -38.16 -8.34 25.44
C ALA A 6 -36.66 -8.10 25.07
N SER A 7 -36.31 -7.47 23.93
CA SER A 7 -36.41 -6.04 23.58
C SER A 7 -35.70 -5.11 24.58
N ALA A 8 -34.57 -4.53 24.15
CA ALA A 8 -34.01 -3.31 24.73
C ALA A 8 -33.23 -2.54 23.65
N ALA A 9 -33.94 -1.65 22.97
CA ALA A 9 -33.38 -0.51 22.28
C ALA A 9 -32.76 0.45 23.31
N ALA A 10 -31.54 0.93 23.06
CA ALA A 10 -30.96 2.04 23.80
C ALA A 10 -30.97 3.28 22.91
N ASP A 11 -32.13 3.96 22.91
CA ASP A 11 -32.24 5.38 22.64
C ASP A 11 -31.67 6.14 23.84
N CYS A 12 -30.61 6.91 23.63
CA CYS A 12 -30.17 7.95 24.57
C CYS A 12 -30.38 9.31 23.91
N GLN A 13 -31.58 9.85 24.08
CA GLN A 13 -31.87 11.26 23.83
C GLN A 13 -31.48 12.13 25.04
N SER A 14 -31.00 13.32 24.70
CA SER A 14 -31.23 14.57 25.42
C SER A 14 -30.67 14.75 26.84
N LEU A 15 -29.53 15.43 26.90
CA LEU A 15 -29.30 16.44 27.93
C LEU A 15 -29.26 17.82 27.28
N ARG A 16 -30.38 18.55 27.39
CA ARG A 16 -30.44 20.00 27.29
C ARG A 16 -29.91 20.57 28.62
N LEU A 17 -28.91 21.43 28.56
CA LEU A 17 -28.68 22.47 29.55
C LEU A 17 -28.71 23.81 28.82
N ALA A 18 -29.56 24.69 29.33
CA ALA A 18 -29.81 26.02 28.81
C ALA A 18 -28.78 27.02 29.37
N ASN A 19 -28.38 27.93 28.49
CA ASN A 19 -28.06 29.35 28.66
C ASN A 19 -27.10 29.79 29.78
N GLY A 20 -25.99 30.42 29.37
CA GLY A 20 -25.10 31.20 30.22
C GLY A 20 -23.94 31.78 29.42
N GLU A 21 -24.21 32.89 28.75
CA GLU A 21 -23.33 33.99 28.34
C GLU A 21 -21.82 33.83 28.56
N GLY A 22 -21.02 34.07 27.50
CA GLY A 22 -19.60 34.41 27.69
C GLY A 22 -18.65 34.01 26.58
N GLN A 23 -18.57 34.87 25.56
CA GLN A 23 -17.32 35.30 24.95
C GLN A 23 -16.46 34.31 24.13
N ILE A 24 -16.35 34.69 22.84
CA ILE A 24 -15.23 34.47 21.91
C ILE A 24 -15.19 33.08 21.28
N LEU A 25 -16.00 32.91 20.22
CA LEU A 25 -15.52 32.15 19.07
C LEU A 25 -14.15 32.72 18.68
N PRO A 26 -13.11 31.89 18.45
CA PRO A 26 -12.03 32.35 17.59
C PRO A 26 -12.67 32.67 16.25
N GLU A 27 -12.72 33.96 15.90
CA GLU A 27 -13.05 34.40 14.56
C GLU A 27 -12.29 33.49 13.59
N ALA A 28 -13.06 32.74 12.78
CA ALA A 28 -12.50 32.10 11.62
C ALA A 28 -11.69 33.18 10.89
N PRO A 29 -10.40 32.95 10.60
CA PRO A 29 -9.59 33.98 9.96
C PRO A 29 -10.31 34.40 8.69
N LYS A 30 -10.66 35.70 8.63
CA LYS A 30 -11.17 36.41 7.46
C LYS A 30 -10.59 35.75 6.22
N PRO A 31 -11.40 35.35 5.21
CA PRO A 31 -10.84 34.80 3.99
C PRO A 31 -9.99 35.88 3.34
N ALA A 32 -8.68 35.82 3.61
CA ALA A 32 -7.69 36.67 2.98
C ALA A 32 -7.90 36.48 1.49
N GLY A 33 -8.25 37.57 0.81
CA GLY A 33 -8.60 37.57 -0.59
C GLY A 33 -7.58 36.76 -1.39
N ARG A 34 -8.03 35.67 -1.98
CA ARG A 34 -7.26 34.91 -2.97
C ARG A 34 -8.13 34.68 -4.19
N ARG A 35 -8.39 35.78 -4.90
CA ARG A 35 -8.64 35.75 -6.35
C ARG A 35 -7.45 35.00 -6.96
N GLY A 36 -7.66 33.81 -7.53
CA GLY A 36 -6.58 33.16 -8.30
C GLY A 36 -6.65 31.65 -8.50
N LEU A 37 -7.47 30.90 -7.76
CA LEU A 37 -7.59 29.45 -8.00
C LEU A 37 -8.51 29.19 -9.21
N LYS A 38 -7.93 28.78 -10.34
CA LYS A 38 -8.65 28.48 -11.59
C LYS A 38 -8.75 26.96 -11.78
N VAL A 39 -9.96 26.48 -12.11
CA VAL A 39 -10.16 25.08 -12.48
C VAL A 39 -9.36 24.79 -13.75
N GLY A 40 -8.72 23.62 -13.80
CA GLY A 40 -7.80 23.21 -14.86
C GLY A 40 -6.34 23.64 -14.63
N GLN A 41 -6.06 24.54 -13.68
CA GLN A 41 -4.69 24.98 -13.38
C GLN A 41 -4.00 24.02 -12.39
N CYS A 42 -2.69 23.89 -12.56
CA CYS A 42 -1.83 23.06 -11.71
C CYS A 42 -1.32 23.85 -10.50
N TYR A 43 -1.34 23.22 -9.35
CA TYR A 43 -0.87 23.77 -8.09
C TYR A 43 0.01 22.77 -7.35
N LEU A 44 0.95 23.28 -6.57
CA LEU A 44 1.71 22.54 -5.59
C LEU A 44 1.02 22.65 -4.23
N THR A 45 0.73 21.48 -3.67
CA THR A 45 0.26 21.33 -2.30
C THR A 45 1.41 21.56 -1.29
N PRO A 46 1.11 21.81 0.00
CA PRO A 46 2.15 21.98 1.03
C PRO A 46 3.07 20.78 1.18
N THR A 47 2.58 19.58 0.87
CA THR A 47 3.33 18.32 0.88
C THR A 47 4.23 18.15 -0.35
N GLY A 48 4.25 19.12 -1.26
CA GLY A 48 5.05 19.09 -2.49
C GLY A 48 4.43 18.29 -3.62
N VAL A 49 3.20 17.77 -3.45
CA VAL A 49 2.50 17.04 -4.51
C VAL A 49 1.92 18.04 -5.52
N ALA A 50 2.27 17.86 -6.79
CA ALA A 50 1.67 18.58 -7.90
C ALA A 50 0.28 18.00 -8.21
N ALA A 51 -0.72 18.87 -8.24
CA ALA A 51 -2.09 18.48 -8.49
C ALA A 51 -2.84 19.54 -9.29
N GLN A 52 -3.72 19.08 -10.18
CA GLN A 52 -4.59 19.93 -10.97
C GLN A 52 -5.89 20.19 -10.21
N LEU A 53 -6.34 21.45 -10.16
CA LEU A 53 -7.64 21.79 -9.60
C LEU A 53 -8.74 21.33 -10.56
N VAL A 54 -9.53 20.34 -10.17
CA VAL A 54 -10.64 19.78 -10.97
C VAL A 54 -11.96 20.46 -10.67
N GLY A 55 -12.16 20.97 -9.45
CA GLY A 55 -13.40 21.61 -9.06
C GLY A 55 -13.33 22.26 -7.69
N LYS A 56 -14.38 23.00 -7.35
CA LYS A 56 -14.59 23.61 -6.03
C LYS A 56 -16.00 23.27 -5.56
N ALA A 57 -16.13 22.83 -4.32
CA ALA A 57 -17.42 22.51 -3.70
C ALA A 57 -17.36 22.87 -2.21
N ASP A 58 -18.29 23.69 -1.74
CA ASP A 58 -18.60 23.95 -0.32
C ASP A 58 -17.39 23.99 0.64
N GLY A 59 -16.46 24.92 0.41
CA GLY A 59 -15.30 25.11 1.27
C GLY A 59 -14.15 24.11 1.04
N TYR A 60 -14.29 23.24 0.04
CA TYR A 60 -13.28 22.28 -0.40
C TYR A 60 -12.88 22.47 -1.88
N LEU A 61 -11.65 22.08 -2.19
CA LEU A 61 -11.04 22.02 -3.50
C LEU A 61 -10.92 20.56 -3.90
N MET A 62 -11.46 20.18 -5.06
CA MET A 62 -11.22 18.88 -5.66
C MET A 62 -9.97 18.93 -6.52
N MET A 63 -8.97 18.14 -6.17
CA MET A 63 -7.66 18.10 -6.81
C MET A 63 -7.45 16.73 -7.45
N ARG A 64 -6.76 16.69 -8.59
CA ARG A 64 -6.26 15.45 -9.22
C ARG A 64 -4.73 15.45 -9.13
N SER A 65 -4.17 14.43 -8.49
CA SER A 65 -2.73 14.22 -8.46
C SER A 65 -2.21 14.00 -9.87
N LEU A 66 -1.18 14.74 -10.28
CA LEU A 66 -0.51 14.50 -11.57
C LEU A 66 0.40 13.26 -11.54
N ALA A 67 0.78 12.79 -10.36
CA ALA A 67 1.67 11.64 -10.19
C ALA A 67 0.94 10.30 -10.29
N THR A 68 -0.30 10.24 -9.80
CA THR A 68 -1.05 8.99 -9.61
C THR A 68 -2.43 9.01 -10.26
N ASP A 69 -2.82 10.14 -10.87
CA ASP A 69 -4.17 10.38 -11.39
C ASP A 69 -5.32 10.22 -10.38
N THR A 70 -4.99 10.08 -9.09
CA THR A 70 -5.98 9.98 -8.01
C THR A 70 -6.60 11.33 -7.70
N ARG A 71 -7.88 11.33 -7.33
CA ARG A 71 -8.61 12.52 -6.91
C ARG A 71 -8.67 12.60 -5.39
N PHE A 72 -8.49 13.78 -4.85
CA PHE A 72 -8.57 14.04 -3.41
C PHE A 72 -9.12 15.44 -3.14
N THR A 73 -9.62 15.64 -1.92
CA THR A 73 -10.19 16.92 -1.48
C THR A 73 -9.24 17.63 -0.53
N LEU A 74 -9.11 18.95 -0.69
CA LEU A 74 -8.38 19.81 0.23
C LEU A 74 -9.30 20.92 0.74
N PRO A 75 -9.17 21.35 2.01
CA PRO A 75 -9.83 22.56 2.46
C PRO A 75 -9.39 23.76 1.61
N VAL A 76 -10.29 24.70 1.33
CA VAL A 76 -9.97 25.95 0.59
C VAL A 76 -8.92 26.79 1.32
N ALA A 77 -8.80 26.65 2.64
CA ALA A 77 -7.76 27.28 3.45
C ALA A 77 -6.35 26.71 3.21
N CYS A 78 -6.22 25.59 2.49
CA CYS A 78 -4.93 24.97 2.22
C CYS A 78 -4.05 25.90 1.37
N PRO A 79 -2.82 26.24 1.80
CA PRO A 79 -1.95 27.13 1.04
C PRO A 79 -1.42 26.41 -0.20
N LEU A 80 -2.07 26.63 -1.33
CA LEU A 80 -1.62 26.16 -2.65
C LEU A 80 -0.72 27.20 -3.31
N LYS A 81 0.39 26.74 -3.92
CA LYS A 81 1.25 27.56 -4.78
C LYS A 81 0.94 27.22 -6.24
N PRO A 82 0.86 28.19 -7.17
CA PRO A 82 0.76 27.88 -8.59
C PRO A 82 2.00 27.07 -9.00
N ALA A 83 1.78 25.99 -9.75
CA ALA A 83 2.88 25.23 -10.33
C ALA A 83 3.24 25.90 -11.66
N ASP A 84 4.46 26.42 -11.79
CA ASP A 84 4.96 26.88 -13.09
C ASP A 84 5.14 25.68 -14.02
N ALA A 85 4.73 25.82 -15.28
CA ALA A 85 4.82 24.74 -16.27
C ALA A 85 6.25 24.18 -16.42
N LYS A 86 7.28 24.98 -16.10
CA LYS A 86 8.68 24.54 -16.10
C LYS A 86 9.08 23.66 -14.91
N ASP A 87 8.37 23.75 -13.78
CA ASP A 87 8.62 22.98 -12.55
C ASP A 87 7.91 21.61 -12.54
N VAL A 88 6.86 21.45 -13.35
CA VAL A 88 6.10 20.20 -13.41
C VAL A 88 6.87 19.13 -14.21
N ASP A 89 7.54 19.50 -15.30
CA ASP A 89 8.28 18.54 -16.12
C ASP A 89 9.65 18.16 -15.53
N THR A 90 10.28 19.02 -14.73
CA THR A 90 11.63 18.76 -14.20
C THR A 90 11.65 17.91 -12.94
N ARG A 91 10.53 17.79 -12.19
CA ARG A 91 10.46 16.94 -10.99
C ARG A 91 9.81 15.57 -11.21
N PHE A 92 9.24 15.34 -12.38
CA PHE A 92 8.63 14.07 -12.78
C PHE A 92 9.39 13.34 -13.89
N GLN A 93 10.56 13.83 -14.32
CA GLN A 93 11.49 12.94 -14.99
C GLN A 93 12.00 11.91 -13.96
N PRO A 94 11.74 10.60 -14.15
CA PRO A 94 12.59 9.62 -13.50
C PRO A 94 14.01 9.95 -13.96
N THR A 95 14.87 10.35 -13.03
CA THR A 95 16.29 10.50 -13.31
C THR A 95 16.78 9.11 -13.71
N SER A 96 16.75 8.81 -15.00
CA SER A 96 17.30 7.60 -15.54
C SER A 96 18.82 7.67 -15.39
N SER A 97 19.35 6.61 -14.77
CA SER A 97 20.75 6.23 -14.65
C SER A 97 21.67 7.21 -13.90
N SER A 98 21.51 7.28 -12.58
CA SER A 98 22.69 7.29 -11.72
C SER A 98 22.98 5.85 -11.29
N PRO A 99 24.23 5.34 -11.39
CA PRO A 99 24.56 4.01 -10.90
C PRO A 99 24.29 4.02 -9.40
N SER A 100 23.30 3.22 -9.00
CA SER A 100 22.73 3.20 -7.66
C SER A 100 23.81 3.03 -6.59
N GLU A 101 23.98 4.05 -5.76
CA GLU A 101 24.40 3.86 -4.38
C GLU A 101 23.42 2.88 -3.71
N PRO A 102 23.92 2.00 -2.83
CA PRO A 102 23.15 0.89 -2.28
C PRO A 102 21.99 1.43 -1.45
N ARG A 103 20.78 1.28 -2.00
CA ARG A 103 19.53 1.47 -1.25
C ARG A 103 19.61 0.60 0.01
N VAL A 104 19.50 1.25 1.16
CA VAL A 104 19.29 0.62 2.47
C VAL A 104 18.22 -0.47 2.32
N PRO A 105 18.47 -1.70 2.80
CA PRO A 105 17.67 -2.85 2.43
C PRO A 105 16.23 -2.64 2.91
N SER A 106 15.32 -2.53 1.94
CA SER A 106 13.92 -2.90 2.14
C SER A 106 13.91 -4.25 2.85
N ARG A 107 13.09 -4.39 3.90
CA ARG A 107 12.89 -5.61 4.70
C ARG A 107 13.27 -6.84 3.89
N ARG A 108 14.47 -7.37 4.15
CA ARG A 108 15.14 -8.38 3.32
C ARG A 108 14.11 -9.41 2.90
N GLU A 109 13.69 -9.39 1.63
CA GLU A 109 12.80 -10.42 1.10
C GLU A 109 13.48 -11.74 1.46
N GLN A 110 12.84 -12.53 2.32
CA GLN A 110 13.46 -13.77 2.77
C GLN A 110 13.80 -14.58 1.52
N PRO A 111 15.09 -14.92 1.31
CA PRO A 111 15.46 -15.66 0.13
C PRO A 111 14.66 -16.97 0.13
N LEU A 112 14.01 -17.27 -0.99
CA LEU A 112 13.17 -18.48 -1.11
C LEU A 112 14.00 -19.76 -0.95
N ALA A 113 15.31 -19.69 -1.23
CA ALA A 113 16.21 -20.84 -1.25
C ALA A 113 16.26 -21.58 0.11
N PRO A 114 16.58 -20.94 1.26
CA PRO A 114 16.52 -21.59 2.57
C PRO A 114 15.19 -22.28 2.89
N ILE A 115 14.07 -21.65 2.50
CA ILE A 115 12.73 -22.19 2.77
C ILE A 115 12.48 -23.43 1.91
N ILE A 116 12.84 -23.37 0.62
CA ILE A 116 12.73 -24.51 -0.31
C ILE A 116 13.64 -25.66 0.15
N ASP A 117 14.90 -25.37 0.50
CA ASP A 117 15.85 -26.38 0.96
C ASP A 117 15.34 -27.10 2.21
N ALA A 118 14.82 -26.36 3.19
CA ALA A 118 14.22 -26.94 4.39
C ALA A 118 13.06 -27.89 4.05
N MET A 119 12.21 -27.53 3.08
CA MET A 119 11.11 -28.39 2.63
C MET A 119 11.58 -29.62 1.85
N LEU A 120 12.64 -29.48 1.05
CA LEU A 120 13.22 -30.58 0.29
C LEU A 120 13.94 -31.58 1.19
N LEU A 121 14.69 -31.09 2.20
CA LEU A 121 15.40 -31.91 3.18
C LEU A 121 14.45 -32.58 4.17
N ALA A 122 13.35 -31.92 4.55
CA ALA A 122 12.30 -32.55 5.35
C ALA A 122 11.59 -33.70 4.60
N GLY A 123 11.57 -33.65 3.26
CA GLY A 123 10.98 -34.66 2.41
C GLY A 123 9.46 -34.78 2.55
N GLY A 124 8.88 -35.83 1.94
CA GLY A 124 7.48 -36.22 2.13
C GLY A 124 6.42 -35.34 1.45
N LYS A 125 6.82 -34.24 0.79
CA LYS A 125 5.92 -33.36 0.03
C LYS A 125 6.09 -33.58 -1.47
N THR A 126 5.00 -33.51 -2.21
CA THR A 126 5.03 -33.48 -3.68
C THR A 126 5.46 -32.09 -4.17
N MET A 127 5.87 -31.97 -5.43
CA MET A 127 6.19 -30.67 -6.04
C MET A 127 5.06 -29.65 -5.85
N ARG A 128 3.80 -30.06 -6.07
CA ARG A 128 2.63 -29.18 -5.85
C ARG A 128 2.48 -28.81 -4.37
N GLY A 129 2.74 -29.75 -3.46
CA GLY A 129 2.69 -29.51 -2.02
C GLY A 129 3.73 -28.49 -1.56
N ILE A 130 4.97 -28.59 -2.06
CA ILE A 130 6.05 -27.64 -1.77
C ILE A 130 5.67 -26.24 -2.26
N VAL A 131 5.15 -26.11 -3.49
CA VAL A 131 4.73 -24.82 -4.04
C VAL A 131 3.60 -24.19 -3.21
N ARG A 132 2.58 -24.96 -2.83
CA ARG A 132 1.48 -24.46 -1.98
C ARG A 132 2.00 -23.97 -0.62
N GLU A 133 2.92 -24.71 -0.01
CA GLU A 133 3.52 -24.33 1.27
C GLU A 133 4.42 -23.10 1.16
N LEU A 134 5.18 -23.01 0.07
CA LEU A 134 6.03 -21.86 -0.19
C LEU A 134 5.20 -20.59 -0.34
N GLN A 135 4.06 -20.66 -1.05
CA GLN A 135 3.11 -19.55 -1.14
C GLN A 135 2.52 -19.17 0.21
N ARG A 136 2.22 -20.16 1.09
CA ARG A 136 1.71 -19.87 2.44
C ARG A 136 2.76 -19.18 3.33
N LYS A 137 4.02 -19.63 3.27
CA LYS A 137 5.10 -19.13 4.14
C LYS A 137 5.75 -17.84 3.65
N ALA A 138 5.81 -17.65 2.33
CA ALA A 138 6.58 -16.59 1.70
C ALA A 138 5.79 -15.91 0.57
N SER A 139 4.49 -15.63 0.80
CA SER A 139 3.55 -15.08 -0.19
C SER A 139 4.09 -13.84 -0.89
N ALA A 140 4.64 -12.87 -0.14
CA ALA A 140 5.23 -11.65 -0.69
C ALA A 140 6.44 -11.93 -1.60
N ALA A 141 7.35 -12.82 -1.19
CA ALA A 141 8.53 -13.18 -1.96
C ALA A 141 8.21 -14.09 -3.17
N CYS A 142 7.02 -14.68 -3.23
CA CYS A 142 6.58 -15.54 -4.32
C CYS A 142 5.99 -14.78 -5.51
N HIS A 143 5.63 -13.50 -5.34
CA HIS A 143 4.93 -12.75 -6.39
C HIS A 143 5.81 -12.56 -7.63
N GLY A 144 5.27 -12.86 -8.81
CA GLY A 144 5.97 -12.73 -10.10
C GLY A 144 7.09 -13.77 -10.36
N ARG A 145 7.28 -14.78 -9.49
CA ARG A 145 8.35 -15.79 -9.65
C ARG A 145 7.80 -17.16 -10.00
N ASP A 146 8.50 -17.90 -10.86
CA ASP A 146 8.19 -19.32 -11.10
C ASP A 146 8.71 -20.19 -9.95
N LEU A 147 7.81 -20.53 -9.04
CA LEU A 147 8.10 -21.35 -7.87
C LEU A 147 8.51 -22.78 -8.26
N ARG A 148 7.93 -23.35 -9.33
CA ARG A 148 8.29 -24.69 -9.79
C ARG A 148 9.69 -24.71 -10.37
N ALA A 149 10.05 -23.72 -11.17
CA ALA A 149 11.42 -23.57 -11.68
C ALA A 149 12.42 -23.42 -10.53
N ASN A 150 12.12 -22.60 -9.53
CA ASN A 150 12.97 -22.45 -8.35
C ASN A 150 13.16 -23.76 -7.58
N VAL A 151 12.09 -24.52 -7.31
CA VAL A 151 12.21 -25.82 -6.64
C VAL A 151 13.04 -26.81 -7.47
N ARG A 152 12.86 -26.87 -8.80
CA ARG A 152 13.68 -27.71 -9.69
C ARG A 152 15.15 -27.30 -9.65
N ALA A 153 15.45 -26.00 -9.70
CA ALA A 153 16.81 -25.50 -9.60
C ALA A 153 17.46 -25.88 -8.27
N ARG A 154 16.72 -25.79 -7.14
CA ARG A 154 17.22 -26.24 -5.83
C ARG A 154 17.46 -27.74 -5.79
N LEU A 155 16.56 -28.55 -6.34
CA LEU A 155 16.73 -30.00 -6.44
C LEU A 155 17.98 -30.38 -7.24
N TYR A 156 18.21 -29.70 -8.37
CA TYR A 156 19.43 -29.86 -9.18
C TYR A 156 20.69 -29.51 -8.39
N TRP A 157 20.68 -28.37 -7.67
CA TRP A 157 21.83 -27.97 -6.84
C TRP A 157 22.13 -28.94 -5.70
N LEU A 158 21.11 -29.52 -5.07
CA LEU A 158 21.28 -30.54 -4.04
C LEU A 158 21.89 -31.82 -4.61
N ARG A 159 21.43 -32.26 -5.78
CA ARG A 159 22.05 -33.39 -6.51
C ARG A 159 23.50 -33.12 -6.86
N ARG A 160 23.82 -31.92 -7.34
CA ARG A 160 25.19 -31.52 -7.65
C ARG A 160 26.10 -31.48 -6.42
N ARG A 161 25.54 -31.30 -5.21
CA ARG A 161 26.25 -31.38 -3.93
C ARG A 161 26.37 -32.80 -3.38
N GLY A 162 26.01 -33.82 -4.16
CA GLY A 162 26.14 -35.23 -3.78
C GLY A 162 24.94 -35.78 -2.99
N ARG A 163 23.82 -35.04 -2.90
CA ARG A 163 22.60 -35.60 -2.30
C ARG A 163 21.79 -36.39 -3.31
N SER A 164 21.27 -37.53 -2.87
CA SER A 164 20.39 -38.37 -3.66
C SER A 164 18.98 -37.82 -3.58
N ALA A 165 18.49 -37.20 -4.65
CA ALA A 165 17.10 -36.73 -4.73
C ALA A 165 16.28 -37.67 -5.63
N GLY A 166 15.31 -38.35 -5.02
CA GLY A 166 14.39 -39.28 -5.67
C GLY A 166 12.92 -38.89 -5.48
N CYS A 167 12.04 -39.71 -6.05
CA CYS A 167 10.61 -39.62 -5.85
C CYS A 167 10.06 -40.96 -5.40
N ASP A 168 9.18 -40.96 -4.39
CA ASP A 168 8.45 -42.15 -3.99
C ASP A 168 7.40 -42.54 -5.05
N SER A 169 6.81 -43.73 -4.92
CA SER A 169 5.68 -44.20 -5.75
C SER A 169 4.47 -43.24 -5.77
N LYS A 170 4.35 -42.37 -4.76
CA LYS A 170 3.32 -41.33 -4.66
C LYS A 170 3.75 -39.96 -5.21
N GLY A 171 4.90 -39.86 -5.87
CA GLY A 171 5.45 -38.61 -6.41
C GLY A 171 5.91 -37.61 -5.35
N ARG A 172 6.20 -38.09 -4.13
CA ARG A 172 6.76 -37.28 -3.04
C ARG A 172 8.26 -37.16 -3.22
N ILE A 173 8.79 -35.96 -3.06
CA ILE A 173 10.21 -35.69 -3.24
C ILE A 173 10.94 -36.06 -1.95
N CYS A 174 12.00 -36.85 -2.09
CA CYS A 174 12.86 -37.30 -1.01
C CYS A 174 14.30 -36.94 -1.35
N VAL A 175 15.01 -36.29 -0.42
CA VAL A 175 16.42 -35.95 -0.57
C VAL A 175 17.19 -36.57 0.60
N GLN A 176 18.18 -37.42 0.30
CA GLN A 176 19.10 -38.03 1.25
C GLN A 176 20.49 -37.40 1.09
#